data_AF-A0A484CFW9-F1
#
_entry.id   AF-A0A484CFW9-F1
#
_cell.length_a   1.000
_cell.length_b   1.000
_cell.length_c   1.000
_cell.angle_alpha   90.00
_cell.angle_beta   90.00
_cell.angle_gamma   90.00
#
_symmetry.space_group_name_H-M   'P 1'
#
loop_
_entity.id
_entity.type
_entity.pdbx_description
1 polymer ?
#
loop_
_entity_poly.entity_id
_entity_poly.type
_entity_poly.pdbx_seq_one_letter_code
_entity_poly.pdbx_strand_id
1 'polypeptide(L)'
;MANPYAERQISHSVENMAEKDAEIGFKKETVIKLLSSSFKEDKTRLSGDAALLMAELLKVFVQEAAVRSQKQAESEDCDQVDIEHFEKILPQLLLDF
;
A
#
# COMPACT_ATOMS: atom_id res chain seq x y z
N MET A 1 -46.38 4.24 -4.38
CA MET A 1 -45.93 3.20 -3.44
C MET A 1 -44.43 3.05 -3.62
N ALA A 2 -43.63 3.40 -2.61
CA ALA A 2 -42.18 3.24 -2.66
C ALA A 2 -41.83 1.74 -2.63
N ASN A 3 -40.84 1.33 -3.43
CA ASN A 3 -40.39 -0.05 -3.52
C ASN A 3 -39.65 -0.45 -2.21
N PRO A 4 -40.19 -1.35 -1.37
CA PRO A 4 -39.59 -1.74 -0.09
C PRO A 4 -38.27 -2.54 -0.26
N TYR A 5 -37.92 -2.95 -1.48
CA TYR A 5 -36.63 -3.57 -1.78
C TYR A 5 -35.50 -2.55 -2.01
N ALA A 6 -35.83 -1.29 -2.35
CA ALA A 6 -34.83 -0.25 -2.57
C ALA A 6 -34.14 0.17 -1.25
N GLU A 7 -34.91 0.32 -0.17
CA GLU A 7 -34.36 0.65 1.16
C GLU A 7 -33.46 -0.46 1.71
N ARG A 8 -33.80 -1.73 1.44
CA ARG A 8 -32.97 -2.89 1.82
C ARG A 8 -31.69 -2.99 1.01
N GLN A 9 -31.72 -2.68 -0.28
CA GLN A 9 -30.52 -2.64 -1.13
C GLN A 9 -29.61 -1.47 -0.79
N ILE A 10 -30.17 -0.31 -0.44
CA ILE A 10 -29.41 0.84 0.04
C ILE A 10 -28.81 0.52 1.41
N SER A 11 -29.57 -0.06 2.35
CA SER A 11 -29.05 -0.49 3.66
C SER A 11 -27.90 -1.49 3.55
N HIS A 12 -28.00 -2.49 2.66
CA HIS A 12 -26.95 -3.50 2.46
C HIS A 12 -25.72 -2.93 1.72
N SER A 13 -25.90 -1.91 0.88
CA SER A 13 -24.81 -1.20 0.21
C SER A 13 -24.09 -0.24 1.16
N VAL A 14 -24.83 0.35 2.12
CA VAL A 14 -24.29 1.27 3.13
C VAL A 14 -23.61 0.50 4.28
N GLU A 15 -24.07 -0.70 4.63
CA GLU A 15 -23.39 -1.59 5.60
C GLU A 15 -22.01 -2.04 5.10
N ASN A 16 -21.82 -2.26 3.79
CA ASN A 16 -20.52 -2.58 3.20
C ASN A 16 -19.59 -1.35 3.06
N MET A 17 -20.11 -0.12 3.12
CA MET A 17 -19.29 1.10 3.19
C MET A 17 -18.78 1.39 4.61
N ALA A 18 -19.23 0.62 5.61
CA ALA A 18 -18.90 0.79 7.01
C ALA A 18 -18.01 -0.34 7.58
N GLU A 19 -17.39 -1.16 6.73
CA GLU A 19 -16.13 -1.80 7.11
C GLU A 19 -15.12 -0.67 7.29
N LYS A 20 -14.94 -0.26 8.55
CA LYS A 20 -13.82 0.51 9.10
C LYS A 20 -12.77 0.76 8.03
N ASP A 21 -12.53 2.02 7.69
CA ASP A 21 -11.25 2.48 7.12
C ASP A 21 -10.12 1.96 8.02
N ALA A 22 -9.77 0.69 7.86
CA ALA A 22 -8.56 0.11 8.35
C ALA A 22 -7.52 0.75 7.45
N GLU A 23 -7.00 1.88 7.91
CA GLU A 23 -5.98 2.66 7.24
C GLU A 23 -4.99 1.69 6.57
N ILE A 24 -5.08 1.58 5.25
CA ILE A 24 -4.28 0.62 4.49
C ILE A 24 -2.84 1.10 4.61
N GLY A 25 -2.06 0.33 5.37
CA GLY A 25 -0.72 0.74 5.78
C GLY A 25 0.00 -0.34 6.57
N PHE A 26 1.29 -0.10 6.80
CA PHE A 26 2.13 -1.02 7.56
C PHE A 26 1.92 -0.82 9.06
N LYS A 27 1.61 -1.91 9.78
CA LYS A 27 1.57 -1.88 11.25
C LYS A 27 2.93 -1.47 11.80
N LYS A 28 2.93 -0.53 12.73
CA LYS A 28 4.14 -0.02 13.40
C LYS A 28 5.03 -1.15 13.93
N GLU A 29 4.44 -2.16 14.56
CA GLU A 29 5.18 -3.29 15.12
C GLU A 29 5.90 -4.11 14.05
N THR A 30 5.30 -4.21 12.85
CA THR A 30 5.93 -4.88 11.70
C THR A 30 7.13 -4.09 11.21
N VAL A 31 7.00 -2.77 11.07
CA VAL A 31 8.09 -1.89 10.62
C VAL A 31 9.26 -1.92 11.61
N ILE A 32 8.96 -1.88 12.92
CA ILE A 32 9.99 -2.00 13.97
C ILE A 32 10.75 -3.32 13.83
N LYS A 33 10.03 -4.45 13.69
CA LYS A 33 10.65 -5.77 13.57
C LYS A 33 11.49 -5.90 12.29
N LEU A 34 10.95 -5.42 11.17
CA LEU A 34 11.65 -5.42 9.87
C LEU A 34 12.98 -4.66 9.96
N LEU A 35 12.94 -3.41 10.42
CA LEU A 35 14.15 -2.58 10.51
C LEU A 35 15.14 -3.11 11.54
N SER A 36 14.63 -3.58 12.69
CA SER A 36 15.49 -4.18 13.73
C SER A 36 16.22 -5.43 13.26
N SER A 37 15.61 -6.22 12.35
CA SER A 37 16.27 -7.40 11.79
C SER A 37 17.46 -7.08 10.87
N SER A 38 17.56 -5.84 10.39
CA SER A 38 18.60 -5.37 9.47
C SER A 38 19.67 -4.51 10.16
N PHE A 39 19.52 -4.19 11.45
CA PHE A 39 20.51 -3.40 12.18
C PHE A 39 21.78 -4.21 12.45
N LYS A 40 22.94 -3.59 12.21
CA LYS A 40 24.25 -4.23 12.41
C LYS A 40 24.71 -4.21 13.87
N GLU A 41 24.18 -3.28 14.67
CA GLU A 41 24.55 -3.11 16.08
C GLU A 41 23.36 -3.40 16.99
N ASP A 42 23.53 -4.25 17.99
CA ASP A 42 22.46 -4.68 18.92
C ASP A 42 21.88 -3.54 19.76
N LYS A 43 22.64 -2.45 19.91
CA LYS A 43 22.23 -1.25 20.65
C LYS A 43 21.40 -0.27 19.82
N THR A 44 21.28 -0.46 18.50
CA THR A 44 20.46 0.43 17.67
C THR A 44 18.99 0.30 18.09
N ARG A 45 18.33 1.46 18.22
CA ARG A 45 16.93 1.56 18.62
C ARG A 45 16.20 2.47 17.65
N LEU A 46 14.97 2.12 17.33
CA LEU A 46 14.06 2.92 16.51
C LEU A 46 13.00 3.51 17.42
N SER A 47 12.83 4.83 17.40
CA SER A 47 11.80 5.50 18.19
C SER A 47 10.39 5.21 17.64
N GLY A 48 9.37 5.43 18.47
CA GLY A 48 7.98 5.21 18.07
C GLY A 48 7.55 6.07 16.89
N ASP A 49 7.95 7.34 16.88
CA ASP A 49 7.59 8.28 15.81
C ASP A 49 8.38 8.00 14.53
N ALA A 50 9.67 7.64 14.66
CA ALA A 50 10.47 7.21 13.51
C ALA A 50 9.86 5.95 12.86
N ALA A 51 9.35 5.01 13.65
CA ALA A 51 8.67 3.83 13.13
C ALA A 51 7.39 4.17 12.35
N LEU A 52 6.62 5.16 12.80
CA LEU A 52 5.44 5.64 12.07
C LEU A 52 5.84 6.32 10.76
N LEU A 53 6.86 7.17 10.78
CA LEU A 53 7.37 7.82 9.56
C LEU A 53 7.89 6.79 8.55
N MET A 54 8.58 5.76 9.02
CA MET A 54 9.04 4.66 8.17
C MET A 54 7.88 3.82 7.62
N ALA A 55 6.76 3.68 8.35
CA ALA A 55 5.57 3.03 7.84
C ALA A 55 4.97 3.80 6.64
N GLU A 56 4.91 5.13 6.73
CA GLU A 56 4.47 5.97 5.62
C GLU A 56 5.46 5.94 4.44
N LEU A 57 6.77 5.95 4.70
CA LEU A 57 7.77 5.83 3.64
C LEU A 57 7.63 4.51 2.87
N LEU A 58 7.46 3.38 3.58
CA LEU A 58 7.25 2.08 2.96
C LEU A 58 5.95 2.03 2.16
N LYS A 59 4.89 2.67 2.66
CA LYS A 59 3.61 2.79 1.96
C LYS A 59 3.76 3.55 0.65
N VAL A 60 4.43 4.70 0.67
CA VAL A 60 4.72 5.48 -0.54
C VAL A 60 5.59 4.69 -1.51
N PHE A 61 6.62 3.98 -1.03
CA PHE A 61 7.46 3.13 -1.88
C PHE A 61 6.64 2.06 -2.65
N VAL A 62 5.73 1.36 -1.96
CA VAL A 62 4.88 0.34 -2.59
C VAL A 62 3.84 0.97 -3.53
N GLN A 63 3.27 2.11 -3.18
CA GLN A 63 2.34 2.83 -4.05
C GLN A 63 3.02 3.32 -5.34
N GLU A 64 4.23 3.88 -5.23
CA GLU A 64 5.04 4.29 -6.39
C GLU A 64 5.37 3.11 -7.28
N ALA A 65 5.80 1.98 -6.70
CA ALA A 65 6.02 0.74 -7.44
C ALA A 65 4.78 0.30 -8.24
N ALA A 66 3.62 0.26 -7.59
CA ALA A 66 2.36 -0.17 -8.20
C ALA A 66 1.93 0.78 -9.33
N VAL A 67 1.90 2.09 -9.08
CA VAL A 67 1.46 3.09 -10.05
C VAL A 67 2.41 3.17 -11.25
N ARG A 68 3.73 3.07 -11.04
CA ARG A 68 4.69 3.06 -12.15
C ARG A 68 4.57 1.79 -12.98
N SER A 69 4.37 0.64 -12.35
CA SER A 69 4.16 -0.62 -13.07
C SER A 69 2.87 -0.61 -13.89
N GLN A 70 1.80 -0.04 -13.33
CA GLN A 70 0.55 0.20 -14.06
C GLN A 70 0.77 1.08 -15.29
N LYS A 71 1.43 2.24 -15.12
CA LYS A 71 1.75 3.14 -16.24
C LYS A 71 2.61 2.47 -17.31
N GLN A 72 3.52 1.59 -16.91
CA GLN A 72 4.35 0.83 -17.84
C GLN A 72 3.51 -0.16 -18.65
N ALA A 73 2.59 -0.90 -18.01
CA ALA A 73 1.66 -1.79 -18.69
C ALA A 73 0.71 -1.03 -19.65
N GLU A 74 0.17 0.11 -19.21
CA GLU A 74 -0.66 1.00 -20.05
C GLU A 74 0.11 1.49 -21.28
N SER A 75 1.41 1.79 -21.14
CA SER A 75 2.25 2.23 -22.26
C SER A 75 2.55 1.13 -23.30
N GLU A 76 2.32 -0.12 -22.92
CA GLU A 76 2.51 -1.32 -23.75
C GLU A 76 1.16 -1.91 -24.22
N ASP A 77 0.05 -1.17 -24.03
CA ASP A 77 -1.31 -1.59 -24.36
C ASP A 77 -1.75 -2.90 -23.65
N CYS A 78 -1.21 -3.16 -22.46
CA CYS A 78 -1.57 -4.30 -21.62
C CYS A 78 -2.68 -3.93 -20.61
N ASP A 79 -3.62 -4.86 -20.38
CA ASP A 79 -4.74 -4.69 -19.44
C ASP A 79 -4.41 -5.14 -18.00
N GLN A 80 -3.26 -5.78 -17.81
CA GLN A 80 -2.76 -6.24 -16.50
C GLN A 80 -1.27 -5.94 -16.34
N VAL A 81 -0.85 -5.81 -15.07
CA VAL A 81 0.55 -5.63 -14.72
C VAL A 81 1.21 -7.00 -14.56
N ASP A 82 2.00 -7.38 -15.55
CA ASP A 82 2.97 -8.49 -15.46
C ASP A 82 4.32 -8.06 -14.83
N ILE A 83 5.14 -9.07 -14.49
CA ILE A 83 6.43 -8.87 -13.81
C ILE A 83 7.41 -8.04 -14.64
N GLU A 84 7.38 -8.18 -15.97
CA GLU A 84 8.25 -7.47 -16.91
C GLU A 84 8.04 -5.95 -16.83
N HIS A 85 6.82 -5.49 -16.55
CA HIS A 85 6.52 -4.07 -16.37
C HIS A 85 7.18 -3.51 -15.10
N PHE A 86 7.15 -4.29 -14.01
CA PHE A 86 7.82 -3.92 -12.77
C PHE A 86 9.35 -3.90 -12.94
N GLU A 87 9.91 -4.91 -13.61
CA GLU A 87 11.35 -4.98 -13.89
C GLU A 87 11.86 -3.78 -14.70
N LYS A 88 11.06 -3.26 -15.63
CA LYS A 88 11.39 -2.07 -16.42
C LYS A 88 11.45 -0.79 -15.59
N ILE A 89 10.56 -0.62 -14.61
CA ILE A 89 10.52 0.59 -13.77
C ILE A 89 11.45 0.51 -12.55
N LEU A 90 11.87 -0.71 -12.18
CA LEU A 90 12.64 -0.98 -10.97
C LEU A 90 13.95 -0.18 -10.87
N PRO A 91 14.77 -0.02 -11.94
CA PRO A 91 16.01 0.75 -11.85
C PRO A 91 15.77 2.19 -11.41
N GLN A 92 14.75 2.87 -11.95
CA GLN A 92 14.45 4.26 -11.57
C GLN A 92 13.78 4.33 -10.20
N LEU A 93 12.91 3.37 -9.87
CA LEU A 93 12.29 3.29 -8.53
C LEU A 93 13.38 3.20 -7.44
N LEU A 94 14.43 2.41 -7.64
CA LEU A 94 15.54 2.27 -6.69
C LEU A 94 16.49 3.46 -6.66
N LEU A 95 16.48 4.34 -7.67
CA LEU A 95 17.28 5.57 -7.68
C LEU A 95 16.58 6.73 -6.98
N ASP A 96 15.25 6.70 -6.92
CA ASP A 96 14.44 7.74 -6.28
C ASP A 96 14.40 7.61 -4.75
N PHE A 97 14.81 6.46 -4.20
CA PHE A 97 14.80 6.11 -2.77
C PHE A 97 16.20 5.70 -2.29
#